data_AF-A0A2V8B7T4-F1
#
_entry.id   AF-A0A2V8B7T4-F1
#
_cell.length_a   1.000
_cell.length_b   1.000
_cell.length_c   1.000
_cell.angle_alpha   90.00
_cell.angle_beta   90.00
_cell.angle_gamma   90.00
#
_symmetry.space_group_name_H-M   'P 1'
#
loop_
_entity.id
_entity.type
_entity.pdbx_description
1 polymer ?
#
loop_
_entity_poly.entity_id
_entity_poly.type
_entity_poly.pdbx_seq_one_letter_code
_entity_poly.pdbx_strand_id
1 'polypeptide(L)'
;MYDHTSVLKMIEWRWNLANLTLRDGSTDIDNLACSLHFGGAGTTVKINFQPSGAPIPLGYLPDTGQPFADRGNGQSYGWSGDNTTNTRDRNNPNSPDQQHDTLAYMQRTPLPDAVWEIGLPN
;
A
#
# COMPACT_ATOMS: atom_id res chain seq x y z
N MET A 1 21.81 25.49 -11.52
CA MET A 1 23.02 25.09 -10.76
C MET A 1 22.61 24.83 -9.31
N TYR A 2 23.20 23.84 -8.61
CA TYR A 2 22.94 23.62 -7.18
C TYR A 2 24.12 24.08 -6.33
N ASP A 3 23.85 24.77 -5.22
CA ASP A 3 24.86 25.14 -4.21
C ASP A 3 24.26 25.14 -2.80
N HIS A 4 25.00 25.65 -1.79
CA HIS A 4 24.52 25.65 -0.41
C HIS A 4 23.19 26.40 -0.22
N THR A 5 22.85 27.35 -1.10
CA THR A 5 21.60 28.11 -1.03
C THR A 5 20.41 27.39 -1.68
N SER A 6 20.64 26.33 -2.46
CA SER A 6 19.55 25.46 -2.93
C SER A 6 18.75 24.80 -1.80
N VAL A 7 19.35 24.65 -0.62
CA VAL A 7 18.66 24.20 0.61
C VAL A 7 17.69 25.26 1.12
N LEU A 8 18.08 26.54 1.09
CA LEU A 8 17.21 27.65 1.51
C LEU A 8 15.99 27.75 0.59
N LYS A 9 16.17 27.64 -0.73
CA LYS A 9 15.07 27.57 -1.71
C LYS A 9 14.08 26.43 -1.41
N MET A 10 14.58 25.27 -0.99
CA MET A 10 13.72 24.13 -0.64
C MET A 10 12.87 24.42 0.60
N ILE A 11 13.46 25.06 1.62
CA ILE A 11 12.77 25.48 2.84
C ILE A 11 11.69 26.52 2.49
N GLU A 12 12.04 27.55 1.74
CA GLU A 12 11.12 28.60 1.32
C GLU A 12 9.91 28.03 0.58
N TRP A 13 10.15 27.16 -0.40
CA TRP A 13 9.09 26.44 -1.12
C TRP A 13 8.23 25.56 -0.20
N ARG A 14 8.86 24.78 0.69
CA ARG A 14 8.16 23.80 1.52
C ARG A 14 7.22 24.45 2.55
N TRP A 15 7.60 25.62 3.06
CA TRP A 15 6.86 26.33 4.12
C TRP A 15 6.22 27.64 3.65
N ASN A 16 6.23 27.93 2.34
CA ASN A 16 5.67 29.15 1.75
C ASN A 16 6.24 30.42 2.40
N LEU A 17 7.57 30.50 2.51
CA LEU A 17 8.29 31.64 3.08
C LEU A 17 8.76 32.59 1.97
N ALA A 18 8.98 33.86 2.34
CA ALA A 18 9.73 34.79 1.50
C ALA A 18 11.22 34.43 1.48
N ASN A 19 11.91 34.91 0.45
CA ASN A 19 13.34 34.70 0.23
C ASN A 19 14.14 35.13 1.47
N LEU A 20 15.01 34.25 1.95
CA LEU A 20 15.76 34.44 3.20
C LEU A 20 17.09 35.16 2.96
N THR A 21 17.60 35.15 1.73
CA THR A 21 18.81 35.86 1.31
C THR A 21 18.63 36.52 -0.06
N LEU A 22 19.65 37.22 -0.56
CA LEU A 22 19.64 37.72 -1.94
C LEU A 22 19.96 36.60 -2.95
N ARG A 23 20.64 35.54 -2.50
CA ARG A 23 21.17 34.49 -3.37
C ARG A 23 20.11 33.43 -3.69
N ASP A 24 19.30 33.04 -2.71
CA ASP A 24 18.11 32.19 -2.91
C ASP A 24 16.97 32.92 -3.66
N GLY A 25 16.98 34.25 -3.74
CA GLY A 25 16.09 35.00 -4.63
C GLY A 25 16.48 34.99 -6.11
N SER A 26 17.67 34.49 -6.47
CA SER A 26 18.16 34.49 -7.86
C SER A 26 17.59 33.32 -8.69
N THR A 27 17.49 33.51 -10.01
CA THR A 27 17.21 32.44 -10.99
C THR A 27 18.43 31.59 -11.34
N ASP A 28 19.64 31.96 -10.90
CA ASP A 28 20.89 31.25 -11.23
C ASP A 28 21.06 29.91 -10.50
N ILE A 29 20.25 29.69 -9.45
CA ILE A 29 20.31 28.53 -8.56
C ILE A 29 18.97 27.84 -8.55
N ASP A 30 18.98 26.52 -8.67
CA ASP A 30 17.76 25.72 -8.67
C ASP A 30 17.37 25.28 -7.26
N ASN A 31 16.08 25.07 -7.07
CA ASN A 31 15.54 24.49 -5.85
C ASN A 31 15.82 22.97 -5.84
N LEU A 32 16.28 22.41 -4.72
CA LEU A 32 16.44 20.95 -4.58
C LEU A 32 15.13 20.18 -4.80
N ALA A 33 13.98 20.81 -4.61
CA ALA A 33 12.69 20.20 -4.93
C ALA A 33 12.53 19.82 -6.41
N CYS A 34 13.31 20.43 -7.32
CA CYS A 34 13.30 20.11 -8.74
C CYS A 34 14.08 18.82 -9.09
N SER A 35 14.95 18.33 -8.19
CA SER A 35 15.72 17.09 -8.38
C SER A 35 15.31 15.97 -7.44
N LEU A 36 14.60 16.29 -6.34
CA LEU A 36 14.10 15.33 -5.38
C LEU A 36 12.73 14.81 -5.80
N HIS A 37 12.61 13.49 -5.97
CA HIS A 37 11.33 12.82 -6.19
C HIS A 37 10.65 12.51 -4.85
N PHE A 38 9.74 13.39 -4.41
CA PHE A 38 8.91 13.17 -3.21
C PHE A 38 7.70 12.26 -3.44
N GLY A 39 7.44 11.86 -4.69
CA GLY A 39 6.31 11.02 -5.08
C GLY A 39 6.53 9.51 -4.89
N GLY A 40 7.72 9.08 -4.50
CA GLY A 40 8.05 7.67 -4.29
C GLY A 40 7.72 7.17 -2.89
N ALA A 41 6.53 7.47 -2.35
CA ALA A 41 6.04 6.70 -1.21
C ALA A 41 5.60 5.33 -1.76
N GLY A 42 6.28 4.25 -1.35
CA GLY A 42 5.89 2.91 -1.77
C GLY A 42 4.39 2.68 -1.50
N THR A 43 3.69 2.13 -2.49
CA THR A 43 2.26 1.83 -2.35
C THR A 43 2.08 0.78 -1.26
N THR A 44 1.42 1.14 -0.16
CA THR A 44 1.05 0.17 0.88
C THR A 44 -0.31 -0.41 0.55
N VAL A 45 -0.37 -1.71 0.30
CA VAL A 45 -1.61 -2.47 0.15
C VAL A 45 -1.77 -3.39 1.35
N LYS A 46 -2.94 -3.35 1.99
CA LYS A 46 -3.28 -4.22 3.12
C LYS A 46 -4.35 -5.20 2.69
N ILE A 47 -4.07 -6.49 2.77
CA ILE A 47 -5.00 -7.57 2.42
C ILE A 47 -5.38 -8.33 3.68
N ASN A 48 -6.68 -8.56 3.90
CA ASN A 48 -7.17 -9.42 4.98
C ASN A 48 -7.74 -10.71 4.39
N PHE A 49 -7.23 -11.86 4.83
CA PHE A 49 -7.73 -13.16 4.41
C PHE A 49 -8.93 -13.56 5.26
N GLN A 50 -10.12 -13.66 4.66
CA GLN A 50 -11.36 -13.82 5.41
C GLN A 50 -12.46 -14.53 4.60
N PRO A 51 -13.44 -15.18 5.25
CA PRO A 51 -14.62 -15.68 4.55
C PRO A 51 -15.41 -14.56 3.86
N SER A 52 -16.11 -14.92 2.79
CA SER A 52 -17.07 -14.01 2.16
C SER A 52 -18.15 -13.60 3.17
N GLY A 53 -18.42 -12.29 3.27
CA GLY A 53 -19.39 -11.72 4.21
C GLY A 53 -18.87 -11.44 5.62
N ALA A 54 -17.63 -11.85 5.96
CA ALA A 54 -17.01 -11.44 7.22
C ALA A 54 -16.74 -9.92 7.24
N PRO A 55 -16.83 -9.24 8.41
CA PRO A 55 -16.55 -7.81 8.51
C PRO A 55 -15.13 -7.49 8.01
N ILE A 56 -15.01 -6.50 7.14
CA ILE A 56 -13.72 -6.09 6.57
C ILE A 56 -13.05 -5.12 7.56
N PRO A 57 -11.82 -5.41 8.02
CA PRO A 57 -11.07 -4.48 8.83
C PRO A 57 -10.81 -3.14 8.16
N LEU A 58 -10.81 -2.06 8.95
CA LEU A 58 -10.64 -0.71 8.41
C LEU A 58 -9.29 -0.56 7.67
N GLY A 59 -9.36 -0.15 6.40
CA GLY A 59 -8.19 0.08 5.55
C GLY A 59 -7.59 -1.19 4.93
N TYR A 60 -8.28 -2.33 5.02
CA TYR A 60 -7.90 -3.57 4.36
C TYR A 60 -8.80 -3.86 3.16
N LEU A 61 -8.25 -4.52 2.14
CA LEU A 61 -9.00 -5.15 1.06
C LEU A 61 -9.24 -6.62 1.42
N PRO A 62 -10.45 -7.18 1.20
CA PRO A 62 -10.72 -8.57 1.51
C PRO A 62 -10.18 -9.51 0.44
N ASP A 63 -9.49 -10.57 0.86
CA ASP A 63 -9.26 -11.77 0.06
C ASP A 63 -10.16 -12.90 0.59
N THR A 64 -11.06 -13.38 -0.27
CA THR A 64 -12.06 -14.39 0.08
C THR A 64 -11.73 -15.78 -0.47
N GLY A 65 -10.45 -16.02 -0.81
CA GLY A 65 -10.02 -17.28 -1.41
C GLY A 65 -10.25 -17.37 -2.92
N GLN A 66 -10.67 -16.29 -3.57
CA GLN A 66 -10.97 -16.28 -5.00
C GLN A 66 -9.69 -16.40 -5.85
N PRO A 67 -9.76 -17.01 -7.05
CA PRO A 67 -8.66 -17.00 -8.00
C PRO A 67 -8.20 -15.58 -8.36
N PHE A 68 -6.93 -15.41 -8.72
CA PHE A 68 -6.35 -14.13 -9.12
C PHE A 68 -7.17 -13.48 -10.23
N ALA A 69 -7.63 -12.24 -9.99
CA ALA A 69 -8.33 -11.41 -10.96
C ALA A 69 -8.31 -9.95 -10.51
N ASP A 70 -8.76 -9.05 -11.40
CA ASP A 70 -9.12 -7.69 -11.04
C ASP A 70 -10.30 -7.71 -10.05
N ARG A 71 -10.16 -6.97 -8.94
CA ARG A 71 -11.19 -6.88 -7.89
C ARG A 71 -12.09 -5.66 -8.05
N GLY A 72 -11.87 -4.82 -9.08
CA GLY A 72 -12.64 -3.60 -9.31
C GLY A 72 -12.36 -2.48 -8.30
N ASN A 73 -11.31 -2.64 -7.49
CA ASN A 73 -10.84 -1.68 -6.48
C ASN A 73 -9.48 -1.07 -6.84
N GLY A 74 -9.06 -1.22 -8.10
CA GLY A 74 -7.75 -0.78 -8.60
C GLY A 74 -6.60 -1.71 -8.22
N GLN A 75 -6.88 -2.87 -7.64
CA GLN A 75 -5.91 -3.93 -7.34
C GLN A 75 -6.34 -5.24 -7.99
N SER A 76 -5.36 -5.99 -8.50
CA SER A 76 -5.53 -7.37 -8.96
C SER A 76 -4.76 -8.29 -8.01
N TYR A 77 -5.45 -9.21 -7.35
CA TYR A 77 -4.83 -10.14 -6.41
C TYR A 77 -5.65 -11.41 -6.29
N GLY A 78 -5.07 -12.48 -5.75
CA GLY A 78 -5.77 -13.71 -5.42
C GLY A 78 -4.90 -14.94 -5.52
N TRP A 79 -5.57 -16.10 -5.50
CA TRP A 79 -4.93 -17.40 -5.47
C TRP A 79 -4.72 -17.99 -6.87
N SER A 80 -3.80 -18.95 -7.00
CA SER A 80 -3.57 -19.72 -8.23
C SER A 80 -4.76 -20.61 -8.65
N GLY A 81 -5.74 -20.79 -7.78
CA GLY A 81 -6.98 -21.52 -8.01
C GLY A 81 -8.05 -21.13 -7.00
N ASP A 82 -9.20 -21.81 -7.02
CA ASP A 82 -10.27 -21.56 -6.05
C ASP A 82 -9.88 -22.11 -4.67
N ASN A 83 -9.72 -21.19 -3.71
CA ASN A 83 -9.40 -21.45 -2.31
C ASN A 83 -10.52 -20.98 -1.36
N THR A 84 -11.72 -20.67 -1.88
CA THR A 84 -12.84 -20.10 -1.12
C THR A 84 -13.32 -21.00 0.02
N THR A 85 -13.19 -22.32 -0.13
CA THR A 85 -13.56 -23.31 0.91
C THR A 85 -12.58 -23.34 2.09
N ASN A 86 -11.44 -22.64 1.99
CA ASN A 86 -10.34 -22.69 2.94
C ASN A 86 -10.14 -21.38 3.72
N THR A 87 -11.02 -20.40 3.55
CA THR A 87 -11.08 -19.22 4.43
C THR A 87 -11.76 -19.57 5.75
N ARG A 88 -11.30 -19.01 6.87
CA ARG A 88 -11.86 -19.26 8.20
C ARG A 88 -12.01 -17.96 8.97
N ASP A 89 -13.09 -17.92 9.74
CA ASP A 89 -13.31 -16.97 10.81
C ASP A 89 -13.54 -17.80 12.06
N ARG A 90 -12.67 -17.64 13.06
CA ARG A 90 -12.71 -18.47 14.27
C ARG A 90 -13.82 -18.03 15.22
N ASN A 91 -14.34 -16.81 15.08
CA ASN A 91 -15.29 -16.18 15.99
C ASN A 91 -14.86 -16.32 17.46
N ASN A 92 -13.58 -16.09 17.73
CA ASN A 92 -13.01 -16.32 19.05
C ASN A 92 -13.19 -15.06 19.92
N PRO A 93 -13.84 -15.14 21.09
CA PRO A 93 -14.00 -13.97 21.98
C PRO A 93 -12.67 -13.40 22.48
N ASN A 94 -11.58 -14.18 22.47
CA ASN A 94 -10.24 -13.72 22.82
C ASN A 94 -9.50 -13.04 21.65
N SER A 95 -10.09 -13.04 20.44
CA SER A 95 -9.58 -12.38 19.25
C SER A 95 -10.70 -11.55 18.61
N PRO A 96 -11.24 -10.53 19.30
CA PRO A 96 -12.38 -9.76 18.80
C PRO A 96 -12.06 -8.95 17.53
N ASP A 97 -10.79 -8.72 17.24
CA ASP A 97 -10.33 -8.08 16.01
C ASP A 97 -10.29 -9.09 14.86
N GLN A 98 -11.11 -8.84 13.83
CA GLN A 98 -11.22 -9.68 12.64
C GLN A 98 -9.87 -9.85 11.92
N GLN A 99 -8.96 -8.86 11.97
CA GLN A 99 -7.62 -8.96 11.37
C GLN A 99 -6.80 -10.13 11.94
N HIS A 100 -7.03 -10.44 13.22
CA HIS A 100 -6.34 -11.51 13.91
C HIS A 100 -7.22 -12.77 13.98
N ASP A 101 -8.53 -12.66 13.79
CA ASP A 101 -9.46 -13.79 13.89
C ASP A 101 -9.61 -14.59 12.60
N THR A 102 -9.47 -13.93 11.46
CA THR A 102 -9.66 -14.52 10.13
C THR A 102 -8.37 -14.98 9.47
N LEU A 103 -8.44 -16.05 8.66
CA LEU A 103 -7.31 -16.57 7.89
C LEU A 103 -7.75 -17.33 6.64
N ALA A 104 -6.78 -17.67 5.78
CA ALA A 104 -6.96 -18.65 4.70
C ALA A 104 -5.85 -19.71 4.78
N TYR A 105 -6.18 -20.98 4.56
CA TYR A 105 -5.16 -22.05 4.49
C TYR A 105 -4.41 -21.97 3.15
N MET A 106 -3.07 -22.10 3.20
CA MET A 106 -2.19 -22.08 2.01
C MET A 106 -2.02 -23.46 1.35
N GLN A 107 -1.96 -24.56 2.12
CA GLN A 107 -1.62 -25.88 1.60
C GLN A 107 -2.68 -26.90 2.01
N ARG A 108 -3.91 -26.67 1.54
CA ARG A 108 -5.07 -27.49 1.92
C ARG A 108 -5.92 -27.80 0.71
N THR A 109 -6.35 -29.05 0.58
CA THR A 109 -7.32 -29.47 -0.44
C THR A 109 -8.53 -28.51 -0.47
N PRO A 110 -9.03 -28.11 -1.65
CA PRO A 110 -8.67 -28.62 -2.98
C PRO A 110 -7.39 -28.04 -3.60
N LEU A 111 -6.75 -27.05 -2.97
CA LEU A 111 -5.58 -26.35 -3.51
C LEU A 111 -4.32 -26.60 -2.63
N PRO A 112 -3.72 -27.81 -2.66
CA PRO A 112 -2.60 -28.17 -1.79
C PRO A 112 -1.29 -27.41 -2.09
N ASP A 113 -1.13 -26.92 -3.32
CA ASP A 113 0.03 -26.14 -3.77
C ASP A 113 -0.38 -24.69 -4.08
N ALA A 114 -1.16 -24.07 -3.18
CA ALA A 114 -1.68 -22.73 -3.44
C ALA A 114 -0.57 -21.68 -3.48
N VAL A 115 -0.68 -20.77 -4.43
CA VAL A 115 0.14 -19.57 -4.54
C VAL A 115 -0.79 -18.37 -4.47
N TRP A 116 -0.42 -17.35 -3.70
CA TRP A 116 -1.15 -16.08 -3.65
C TRP A 116 -0.29 -14.96 -4.23
N GLU A 117 -0.90 -14.13 -5.08
CA GLU A 117 -0.21 -13.09 -5.84
C GLU A 117 -0.99 -11.78 -5.82
N ILE A 118 -0.26 -10.68 -6.01
CA ILE A 118 -0.79 -9.33 -6.21
C ILE A 118 -0.02 -8.66 -7.35
N GLY A 119 -0.76 -8.06 -8.29
CA GLY A 119 -0.18 -7.25 -9.36
C GLY A 119 0.16 -5.85 -8.85
N LEU A 120 1.41 -5.43 -9.01
CA LEU A 120 1.86 -4.08 -8.68
C LEU A 120 2.09 -3.26 -9.97
N PRO A 121 1.91 -1.94 -9.93
CA PRO A 121 2.33 -1.07 -11.03
C PRO A 121 3.85 -1.17 -11.27
N ASN A 122 4.24 -1.11 -12.55
CA ASN A 122 5.64 -1.06 -12.98
C ASN A 122 6.14 0.38 -13.14
#